data_AF-A0A2G2ZV24-F1
#
_entry.id   AF-A0A2G2ZV24-F1
#
_cell.length_a   1.000
_cell.length_b   1.000
_cell.length_c   1.000
_cell.angle_alpha   90.00
_cell.angle_beta   90.00
_cell.angle_gamma   90.00
#
_symmetry.space_group_name_H-M   'P 1'
#
loop_
_entity.id
_entity.type
_entity.pdbx_description
1 polymer ?
#
loop_
_entity_poly.entity_id
_entity_poly.type
_entity_poly.pdbx_seq_one_letter_code
_entity_poly.pdbx_strand_id
1 'polypeptide(L)'
;MEEFFQVSNWFCDDETYNNFEVNQSAFVSFESKLSEGFGVYRYGNVSTNHRNMNKRVMEFLKKNWISKNGQVKMEKEKGHKHMIKERIRREKQKQSYSALHKLLPMGTKGEKNAIVQTAARRIEELQKYKEILKKRNDELEMMILPEKDSNKISSCN
;
A
#
# COMPACT_ATOMS: atom_id res chain seq x y z
N MET A 1 2.71 18.68 -18.39
CA MET A 1 2.84 18.56 -16.92
C MET A 1 2.08 17.36 -16.36
N GLU A 2 1.37 16.59 -17.21
CA GLU A 2 0.67 15.35 -16.83
C GLU A 2 1.54 14.09 -17.00
N GLU A 3 2.67 14.19 -17.68
CA GLU A 3 3.59 13.05 -17.92
C GLU A 3 4.35 12.61 -16.65
N PHE A 4 4.37 13.42 -15.59
CA PHE A 4 5.06 13.06 -14.35
C PHE A 4 4.34 11.95 -13.55
N PHE A 5 3.04 11.76 -13.78
CA PHE A 5 2.24 10.73 -13.14
C PHE A 5 2.09 9.45 -13.98
N GLN A 6 2.64 9.40 -15.19
CA GLN A 6 2.45 8.28 -16.12
C GLN A 6 3.48 7.16 -15.96
N VAL A 7 4.62 7.41 -15.29
CA VAL A 7 5.66 6.39 -15.08
C VAL A 7 5.44 5.64 -13.76
N SER A 8 4.33 4.91 -13.67
CA SER A 8 4.25 3.65 -12.90
C SER A 8 2.90 2.98 -13.12
N ASN A 9 2.44 2.93 -14.36
CA ASN A 9 1.40 1.98 -14.78
C ASN A 9 2.06 0.62 -15.07
N TRP A 10 2.88 0.13 -14.15
CA TRP A 10 3.36 -1.25 -14.15
C TRP A 10 2.23 -2.11 -13.61
N PHE A 11 1.39 -2.54 -14.54
CA PHE A 11 0.91 -3.92 -14.64
C PHE A 11 1.12 -4.75 -13.37
N CYS A 12 0.06 -4.90 -12.56
CA CYS A 12 -0.08 -6.10 -11.75
C CYS A 12 -0.65 -7.17 -12.67
N ASP A 13 0.21 -7.69 -13.55
CA ASP A 13 -0.06 -9.01 -14.10
C ASP A 13 -0.07 -10.00 -12.95
N ASP A 14 -1.11 -10.81 -13.00
CA ASP A 14 -1.25 -12.06 -12.30
C ASP A 14 -0.03 -12.94 -12.56
N GLU A 15 0.21 -13.87 -11.64
CA GLU A 15 1.20 -14.95 -11.75
C GLU A 15 2.64 -14.71 -11.24
N THR A 16 3.05 -15.70 -10.45
CA THR A 16 4.40 -16.04 -10.00
C THR A 16 5.00 -15.19 -8.87
N TYR A 17 4.81 -15.64 -7.63
CA TYR A 17 5.92 -15.83 -6.66
C TYR A 17 5.43 -16.75 -5.53
N ASN A 18 5.65 -18.05 -5.72
CA ASN A 18 5.53 -19.06 -4.67
C ASN A 18 6.83 -19.13 -3.85
N ASN A 19 6.65 -19.48 -2.58
CA ASN A 19 7.65 -20.04 -1.65
C ASN A 19 8.57 -19.07 -0.91
N PHE A 20 8.01 -18.35 0.06
CA PHE A 20 8.72 -18.15 1.33
C PHE A 20 8.29 -19.24 2.30
N GLU A 21 9.12 -20.28 2.42
CA GLU A 21 8.95 -21.36 3.37
C GLU A 21 9.30 -20.84 4.78
N VAL A 22 8.29 -20.33 5.49
CA VAL A 22 8.44 -19.92 6.89
C VAL A 22 8.12 -21.12 7.76
N ASN A 23 9.15 -21.82 8.23
CA ASN A 23 9.03 -22.86 9.25
C ASN A 23 8.43 -22.24 10.53
N GLN A 24 7.14 -22.49 10.77
CA GLN A 24 6.43 -22.08 11.99
C GLN A 24 6.08 -23.32 12.81
N SER A 25 6.94 -23.68 13.76
CA SER A 25 6.48 -24.30 15.00
C SER A 25 7.45 -23.98 16.13
N ALA A 26 6.95 -23.23 17.12
CA ALA A 26 7.59 -23.03 18.42
C ALA A 26 6.99 -23.96 19.50
N PHE A 27 6.20 -24.97 19.10
CA PHE A 27 5.51 -25.87 20.03
C PHE A 27 6.16 -27.25 20.05
N VAL A 28 6.36 -27.77 21.26
CA VAL A 28 6.81 -29.13 21.55
C VAL A 28 5.61 -30.08 21.45
N SER A 29 5.75 -31.20 20.75
CA SER A 29 4.74 -32.25 20.68
C SER A 29 4.69 -33.04 21.99
N PHE A 30 3.51 -33.12 22.61
CA PHE A 30 3.26 -34.01 23.75
C PHE A 30 3.13 -35.46 23.27
N GLU A 31 3.96 -36.33 23.80
CA GLU A 31 3.92 -37.76 23.57
C GLU A 31 2.89 -38.40 24.52
N SER A 32 1.83 -39.00 23.99
CA SER A 32 0.78 -39.65 24.79
C SER A 32 1.27 -41.01 25.30
N LYS A 33 1.49 -41.16 26.60
CA LYS A 33 1.66 -42.47 27.22
C LYS A 33 0.32 -43.19 27.33
N LEU A 34 0.26 -44.39 26.77
CA LEU A 34 -0.86 -45.32 26.87
C LEU A 34 -1.10 -45.68 28.35
N SER A 35 -2.31 -45.40 28.84
CA SER A 35 -2.81 -45.90 30.12
C SER A 35 -3.74 -47.06 29.83
N GLU A 36 -3.30 -48.25 30.21
CA GLU A 36 -4.03 -49.51 30.16
C GLU A 36 -5.00 -49.59 31.34
N GLY A 37 -6.27 -49.95 31.11
CA GLY A 37 -7.17 -50.38 32.19
C GLY A 37 -8.67 -50.05 32.06
N PHE A 38 -9.44 -51.11 31.78
CA PHE A 38 -10.71 -51.47 32.44
C PHE A 38 -12.06 -50.94 31.91
N GLY A 39 -12.96 -51.88 31.56
CA GLY A 39 -14.42 -51.68 31.64
C GLY A 39 -15.25 -52.11 30.42
N VAL A 40 -15.64 -53.39 30.36
CA VAL A 40 -16.61 -53.97 29.42
C VAL A 40 -18.04 -53.75 29.93
N TYR A 41 -18.93 -53.11 29.16
CA TYR A 41 -20.36 -53.47 29.12
C TYR A 41 -20.96 -53.17 27.74
N ARG A 42 -21.56 -54.19 27.13
CA ARG A 42 -22.33 -54.13 25.87
C ARG A 42 -23.79 -54.42 26.21
N TYR A 43 -24.70 -53.46 26.06
CA TYR A 43 -26.12 -53.68 25.74
C TYR A 43 -26.73 -52.45 25.07
N GLY A 44 -27.42 -52.65 23.95
CA GLY A 44 -28.19 -51.60 23.28
C GLY A 44 -28.28 -51.82 21.78
N ASN A 45 -29.15 -52.74 21.35
CA ASN A 45 -29.50 -52.93 19.94
C ASN A 45 -30.43 -51.78 19.50
N VAL A 46 -29.83 -50.61 19.25
CA VAL A 46 -30.47 -49.51 18.52
C VAL A 46 -30.23 -49.80 17.05
N SER A 47 -31.29 -49.91 16.25
CA SER A 47 -31.22 -49.98 14.78
C SER A 47 -30.25 -48.91 14.26
N THR A 48 -29.00 -49.29 14.06
CA THR A 48 -27.93 -48.36 13.72
C THR A 48 -27.63 -48.60 12.27
N ASN A 49 -27.88 -47.57 11.46
CA ASN A 49 -27.30 -47.41 10.14
C ASN A 49 -25.80 -47.76 10.26
N HIS A 50 -25.43 -49.03 9.96
CA HIS A 50 -24.13 -49.62 10.25
C HIS A 50 -23.11 -49.10 9.23
N ARG A 51 -22.91 -47.79 9.25
CA ARG A 51 -21.73 -47.18 8.67
C ARG A 51 -20.63 -47.40 9.68
N ASN A 52 -19.64 -48.17 9.26
CA ASN A 52 -18.31 -48.27 9.86
C ASN A 52 -17.92 -46.93 10.54
N MET A 53 -17.58 -46.96 11.83
CA MET A 53 -17.18 -45.78 12.59
C MET A 53 -15.96 -45.08 11.97
N ASN A 54 -14.97 -45.84 11.46
CA ASN A 54 -13.86 -45.29 10.68
C ASN A 54 -14.37 -44.55 9.44
N LYS A 55 -15.40 -45.05 8.74
CA LYS A 55 -15.99 -44.34 7.60
C LYS A 55 -16.63 -43.02 8.03
N ARG A 56 -17.37 -43.02 9.16
CA ARG A 56 -17.96 -41.79 9.73
C ARG A 56 -16.90 -40.78 10.17
N VAL A 57 -15.85 -41.25 10.83
CA VAL A 57 -14.72 -40.42 11.26
C VAL A 57 -13.97 -39.86 10.05
N MET A 58 -13.71 -40.67 9.03
CA MET A 58 -13.05 -40.22 7.81
C MET A 58 -13.89 -39.23 7.00
N GLU A 59 -15.22 -39.43 6.91
CA GLU A 59 -16.13 -38.47 6.27
C GLU A 59 -16.18 -37.15 7.06
N PHE A 60 -16.23 -37.22 8.39
CA PHE A 60 -16.17 -36.04 9.26
C PHE A 60 -14.85 -35.29 9.09
N LEU A 61 -13.71 -35.97 9.11
CA LEU A 61 -12.40 -35.37 8.90
C LEU A 61 -12.29 -34.74 7.51
N LYS A 62 -12.71 -35.44 6.45
CA LYS A 62 -12.71 -34.91 5.07
C LYS A 62 -13.59 -33.68 4.95
N LYS A 63 -14.81 -33.69 5.51
CA LYS A 63 -15.74 -32.55 5.46
C LYS A 63 -15.21 -31.32 6.19
N ASN A 64 -14.58 -31.52 7.35
CA ASN A 64 -13.97 -30.45 8.14
C ASN A 64 -12.67 -29.93 7.50
N TRP A 65 -11.86 -30.80 6.88
CA TRP A 65 -10.62 -30.41 6.19
C TRP A 65 -10.92 -29.58 4.93
N ILE A 66 -11.89 -30.00 4.12
CA ILE A 66 -12.28 -29.28 2.89
C ILE A 66 -12.94 -27.93 3.21
N SER A 67 -13.80 -27.86 4.22
CA SER A 67 -14.49 -26.60 4.59
C SER A 67 -13.56 -25.58 5.25
N LYS A 68 -12.61 -26.01 6.09
CA LYS A 68 -11.66 -25.10 6.75
C LYS A 68 -10.60 -24.58 5.79
N ASN A 69 -10.14 -25.39 4.84
CA ASN A 69 -9.05 -24.98 3.95
C ASN A 69 -9.49 -23.87 2.98
N GLY A 70 -10.71 -23.88 2.45
CA GLY A 70 -11.19 -22.84 1.54
C GLY A 70 -11.37 -21.47 2.21
N GLN A 71 -11.99 -21.44 3.39
CA GLN A 71 -12.24 -20.19 4.11
C GLN A 71 -10.97 -19.61 4.74
N VAL A 72 -10.15 -20.44 5.38
CA VAL A 72 -8.89 -20.01 6.00
C VAL A 72 -7.86 -19.59 4.95
N LYS A 73 -7.80 -20.26 3.78
CA LYS A 73 -6.90 -19.86 2.70
C LYS A 73 -7.33 -18.53 2.07
N MET A 74 -8.62 -18.31 1.81
CA MET A 74 -9.11 -17.03 1.32
C MET A 74 -8.89 -15.87 2.32
N GLU A 75 -9.08 -16.08 3.63
CA GLU A 75 -8.78 -15.03 4.63
C GLU A 75 -7.29 -14.72 4.71
N LYS A 76 -6.43 -15.74 4.67
CA LYS A 76 -4.97 -15.57 4.64
C LYS A 76 -4.51 -14.85 3.38
N GLU A 77 -5.08 -15.17 2.22
CA GLU A 77 -4.80 -14.49 0.95
C GLU A 77 -5.29 -13.02 0.96
N LYS A 78 -6.45 -12.73 1.56
CA LYS A 78 -6.90 -11.34 1.78
C LYS A 78 -5.94 -10.56 2.66
N GLY A 79 -5.46 -11.17 3.75
CA GLY A 79 -4.43 -10.57 4.61
C GLY A 79 -3.12 -10.31 3.86
N HIS A 80 -2.63 -11.28 3.10
CA HIS A 80 -1.41 -11.14 2.30
C HIS A 80 -1.54 -10.04 1.23
N LYS A 81 -2.67 -10.01 0.51
CA LYS A 81 -2.97 -8.96 -0.48
C LYS A 81 -3.06 -7.58 0.17
N HIS A 82 -3.60 -7.47 1.39
CA HIS A 82 -3.58 -6.23 2.13
C HIS A 82 -2.13 -5.84 2.49
N MET A 83 -1.31 -6.77 2.98
CA MET A 83 0.07 -6.48 3.35
C MET A 83 0.90 -5.94 2.18
N ILE A 84 0.78 -6.56 0.99
CA ILE A 84 1.50 -6.08 -0.19
C ILE A 84 1.00 -4.70 -0.64
N LYS A 85 -0.31 -4.48 -0.68
CA LYS A 85 -0.89 -3.18 -1.00
C LYS A 85 -0.42 -2.09 -0.04
N GLU A 86 -0.40 -2.39 1.26
CA GLU A 86 0.05 -1.45 2.28
C GLU A 86 1.55 -1.14 2.17
N ARG A 87 2.36 -2.15 1.82
CA ARG A 87 3.79 -1.95 1.53
C ARG A 87 3.99 -1.02 0.34
N ILE A 88 3.30 -1.26 -0.77
CA ILE A 88 3.35 -0.41 -1.97
C ILE A 88 2.90 1.02 -1.63
N ARG A 89 1.81 1.17 -0.86
CA ARG A 89 1.31 2.47 -0.43
C ARG A 89 2.35 3.24 0.37
N ARG A 90 3.04 2.59 1.32
CA ARG A 90 4.11 3.22 2.12
C ARG A 90 5.32 3.59 1.28
N GLU A 91 5.70 2.77 0.31
CA GLU A 91 6.82 3.07 -0.58
C GLU A 91 6.51 4.29 -1.46
N LYS A 92 5.32 4.35 -2.06
CA LYS A 92 4.85 5.53 -2.81
C LYS A 92 4.86 6.79 -1.94
N GLN A 93 4.38 6.69 -0.70
CA GLN A 93 4.39 7.80 0.24
C GLN A 93 5.83 8.26 0.55
N LYS A 94 6.75 7.33 0.81
CA LYS A 94 8.18 7.62 1.06
C LYS A 94 8.83 8.32 -0.12
N GLN A 95 8.59 7.85 -1.34
CA GLN A 95 9.09 8.46 -2.57
C GLN A 95 8.56 9.88 -2.76
N SER A 96 7.26 10.09 -2.51
CA SER A 96 6.64 11.43 -2.57
C SER A 96 7.29 12.42 -1.60
N TYR A 97 7.54 12.01 -0.34
CA TYR A 97 8.27 12.87 0.62
C TYR A 97 9.70 13.18 0.18
N SER A 98 10.41 12.19 -0.37
CA SER A 98 11.78 12.39 -0.89
C SER A 98 11.79 13.37 -2.06
N ALA A 99 10.86 13.23 -3.01
CA ALA A 99 10.71 14.16 -4.13
C ALA A 99 10.39 15.58 -3.64
N LEU A 100 9.48 15.73 -2.67
CA LEU A 100 9.16 17.02 -2.08
C LEU A 100 10.39 17.65 -1.39
N HIS A 101 11.12 16.89 -0.58
CA HIS A 101 12.29 17.39 0.15
C HIS A 101 13.38 17.93 -0.78
N LYS A 102 13.59 17.32 -1.95
CA LYS A 102 14.54 17.81 -2.98
C LYS A 102 14.19 19.20 -3.52
N LEU A 103 12.92 19.59 -3.49
CA LEU A 103 12.46 20.90 -3.95
C LEU A 103 12.54 21.99 -2.86
N LEU A 104 12.80 21.58 -1.62
CA LEU A 104 12.90 22.50 -0.49
C LEU A 104 14.31 23.06 -0.35
N PRO A 105 14.47 24.20 0.35
CA PRO A 105 15.79 24.77 0.60
C PRO A 105 16.76 23.77 1.23
N MET A 106 18.03 23.85 0.82
CA MET A 106 19.11 23.07 1.41
C MET A 106 19.19 23.34 2.91
N GLY A 107 19.22 22.26 3.72
CA GLY A 107 19.18 22.35 5.19
C GLY A 107 17.81 22.06 5.81
N THR A 108 16.76 21.83 5.00
CA THR A 108 15.48 21.35 5.52
C THR A 108 15.67 19.99 6.20
N LYS A 109 15.19 19.85 7.44
CA LYS A 109 15.25 18.59 8.19
C LYS A 109 14.42 17.50 7.50
N GLY A 110 14.93 16.27 7.45
CA GLY A 110 14.28 15.12 6.79
C GLY A 110 13.06 14.53 7.52
N GLU A 111 12.59 15.17 8.59
CA GLU A 111 11.40 14.75 9.32
C GLU A 111 10.12 15.11 8.56
N LYS A 112 9.15 14.18 8.49
CA LYS A 112 7.92 14.36 7.70
C LYS A 112 7.20 15.69 8.00
N ASN A 113 7.07 16.03 9.28
CA ASN A 113 6.40 17.27 9.70
C ASN A 113 7.20 18.51 9.26
N ALA A 114 8.53 18.47 9.42
CA ALA A 114 9.41 19.56 9.02
C ALA A 114 9.35 19.79 7.49
N ILE A 115 9.34 18.72 6.69
CA ILE A 115 9.19 18.79 5.23
C ILE A 115 7.86 19.48 4.88
N VAL A 116 6.75 19.06 5.47
CA VAL A 116 5.41 19.63 5.17
C VAL A 116 5.32 21.09 5.58
N GLN A 117 5.77 21.44 6.78
CA GLN A 117 5.74 22.82 7.27
C GLN A 117 6.61 23.75 6.42
N THR A 118 7.81 23.28 6.06
CA THR A 118 8.73 24.06 5.21
C THR A 118 8.16 24.22 3.80
N ALA A 119 7.55 23.17 3.24
CA ALA A 119 6.86 23.24 1.95
C ALA A 119 5.70 24.24 1.96
N ALA A 120 4.85 24.21 2.99
CA ALA A 120 3.74 25.14 3.12
C ALA A 120 4.23 26.60 3.16
N ARG A 121 5.22 26.90 4.00
CA ARG A 121 5.83 28.23 4.07
C ARG A 121 6.44 28.64 2.72
N ARG A 122 7.12 27.71 2.04
CA ARG A 122 7.76 27.98 0.75
C ARG A 122 6.74 28.34 -0.32
N ILE A 123 5.57 27.70 -0.33
CA ILE A 123 4.47 28.04 -1.25
C ILE A 123 3.99 29.47 -1.00
N GLU A 124 3.76 29.85 0.26
CA GLU A 124 3.32 31.20 0.61
C GLU A 124 4.34 32.28 0.17
N GLU A 125 5.63 32.04 0.41
CA GLU A 125 6.70 32.93 -0.04
C GLU A 125 6.72 33.09 -1.56
N LEU A 126 6.63 31.96 -2.29
CA LEU A 126 6.63 31.97 -3.75
C LEU A 126 5.42 32.68 -4.33
N GLN A 127 4.25 32.55 -3.71
CA GLN A 127 3.05 33.28 -4.10
C GLN A 127 3.24 34.79 -3.94
N LYS A 128 3.77 35.25 -2.81
CA LYS A 128 4.09 36.67 -2.59
C LYS A 128 5.09 37.20 -3.62
N TYR A 129 6.16 36.45 -3.88
CA TYR A 129 7.14 36.85 -4.89
C TYR A 129 6.54 36.93 -6.30
N LYS A 130 5.68 35.97 -6.66
CA LYS A 130 4.96 35.98 -7.93
C LYS A 130 4.14 37.25 -8.11
N GLU A 131 3.40 37.67 -7.08
CA GLU A 131 2.58 38.89 -7.13
C GLU A 131 3.43 40.15 -7.26
N ILE A 132 4.50 40.26 -6.47
CA ILE A 132 5.43 41.41 -6.53
C ILE A 132 6.08 41.51 -7.91
N LEU A 133 6.57 40.39 -8.44
CA LEU A 133 7.20 40.34 -9.76
C LEU A 133 6.21 40.69 -10.86
N LYS A 134 4.97 40.20 -10.77
CA LYS A 134 3.92 40.54 -11.72
C LYS A 134 3.64 42.05 -11.73
N LYS A 135 3.44 42.65 -10.55
CA LYS A 135 3.21 44.10 -10.44
C LYS A 135 4.35 44.92 -11.06
N ARG A 136 5.59 44.54 -10.78
CA ARG A 136 6.75 45.21 -11.40
C ARG A 136 6.82 45.02 -12.90
N ASN A 137 6.48 43.84 -13.40
CA ASN A 137 6.46 43.61 -14.84
C ASN A 137 5.38 44.47 -15.51
N ASP A 138 4.18 44.57 -14.91
CA ASP A 138 3.10 45.42 -15.40
C ASP A 138 3.53 46.92 -15.41
N GLU A 139 4.18 47.39 -14.34
CA GLU A 139 4.74 48.75 -14.25
C GLU A 139 5.76 49.03 -15.36
N LEU A 140 6.68 48.08 -15.60
CA LEU A 140 7.70 48.20 -16.66
C LEU A 140 7.08 48.16 -18.05
N GLU A 141 6.11 47.28 -18.30
CA GLU A 141 5.39 47.23 -19.56
C GLU A 141 4.68 48.56 -19.84
N MET A 142 4.02 49.17 -18.84
CA MET A 142 3.43 50.50 -18.98
C MET A 142 4.46 51.59 -19.28
N MET A 143 5.67 51.51 -18.72
CA MET A 143 6.75 52.48 -19.00
C MET A 143 7.35 52.32 -20.41
N ILE A 144 7.39 51.10 -20.95
CA ILE A 144 8.01 50.78 -22.25
C ILE A 144 7.01 50.97 -23.41
N LEU A 145 5.71 50.77 -23.19
CA LEU A 145 4.67 50.95 -24.21
C LEU A 145 4.68 52.34 -24.90
N PRO A 146 4.87 53.49 -24.23
CA PRO A 146 4.93 54.79 -24.92
C PRO A 146 6.17 54.97 -25.83
N GLU A 147 7.21 54.16 -25.68
CA GLU A 147 8.45 54.28 -26.47
C GLU A 147 8.42 53.45 -27.78
N LYS A 148 7.48 52.49 -27.89
CA LYS A 148 7.30 51.69 -29.12
C LYS A 148 6.42 52.38 -30.17
N ASP A 149 5.55 53.29 -29.76
CA ASP A 149 4.68 54.04 -30.67
C ASP A 149 5.39 55.27 -31.27
N SER A 150 6.33 55.89 -30.54
CA SER A 150 7.16 56.99 -31.04
C SER A 150 8.26 56.54 -32.01
N ASN A 151 8.85 55.35 -31.81
CA ASN A 151 9.88 54.79 -32.70
C ASN A 151 9.34 54.23 -34.04
N LYS A 152 8.02 54.08 -34.21
CA LYS A 152 7.40 53.78 -35.51
C LYS A 152 7.22 55.03 -36.38
N ILE A 153 7.11 56.21 -35.78
CA ILE A 153 6.87 57.47 -36.49
C ILE A 153 8.17 58.00 -37.13
N SER A 154 9.35 57.65 -36.59
CA SER A 154 10.65 58.06 -37.14
C SER A 154 11.23 57.16 -38.24
N SER A 155 10.56 56.05 -38.59
CA SER A 155 10.97 55.16 -39.70
C SER A 155 10.27 55.47 -41.03
N CYS A 156 9.36 56.45 -41.05
CA CYS A 156 8.73 56.99 -42.25
C CYS A 156 9.04 58.49 -42.36
N ASN A 157 10.31 58.85 -42.56
CA ASN A 157 10.75 60.13 -43.11
C ASN A 157 12.02 59.88 -43.94
#